data_AF-A0A943JM67-F1
#
_entry.id   AF-A0A943JM67-F1
#
_cell.length_a   1.000
_cell.length_b   1.000
_cell.length_c   1.000
_cell.angle_alpha   90.00
_cell.angle_beta   90.00
_cell.angle_gamma   90.00
#
_symmetry.space_group_name_H-M   'P 1'
#
loop_
_entity.id
_entity.type
_entity.pdbx_description
1 polymer ?
#
loop_
_entity_poly.entity_id
_entity_poly.type
_entity_poly.pdbx_seq_one_letter_code
_entity_poly.pdbx_strand_id
1 'polypeptide(L)' 'MKASKIHEILRNKQKVDIFYNERPVWIQEVNNDIAKIGFIDNFEEKNVHIEDLYEKNLYN' A
#
# COMPACT_ATOMS: atom_id res chain seq x y z
N MET A 1 -3.38 6.67 -3.99
CA MET A 1 -4.42 5.66 -4.38
C MET A 1 -5.72 6.02 -3.64
N LYS A 2 -6.91 5.60 -4.10
CA LYS A 2 -8.16 5.85 -3.35
C LYS A 2 -8.42 4.74 -2.33
N ALA A 3 -8.95 5.08 -1.16
CA ALA A 3 -9.28 4.12 -0.09
C ALA A 3 -10.16 2.96 -0.56
N SER A 4 -11.14 3.21 -1.45
CA SER A 4 -12.00 2.18 -2.02
C SER A 4 -11.21 1.07 -2.74
N LYS A 5 -10.10 1.42 -3.39
CA LYS A 5 -9.28 0.48 -4.15
C LYS A 5 -8.44 -0.43 -3.25
N ILE A 6 -7.93 0.09 -2.14
CA ILE A 6 -7.28 -0.73 -1.10
C ILE A 6 -8.25 -1.78 -0.57
N HIS A 7 -9.49 -1.40 -0.29
CA HIS A 7 -10.49 -2.34 0.22
C HIS A 7 -10.80 -3.46 -0.79
N GLU A 8 -10.80 -3.17 -2.09
CA GLU A 8 -10.95 -4.19 -3.14
C GLU A 8 -9.72 -5.11 -3.24
N ILE A 9 -8.50 -4.57 -3.16
CA ILE A 9 -7.25 -5.35 -3.18
C ILE A 9 -7.23 -6.33 -2.00
N LEU A 10 -7.52 -5.83 -0.79
CA LEU A 10 -7.57 -6.65 0.42
C LEU A 10 -8.68 -7.71 0.34
N ARG A 11 -9.85 -7.37 -0.22
CA ARG A 11 -10.99 -8.29 -0.36
C ARG A 11 -10.76 -9.37 -1.42
N ASN A 12 -10.18 -9.01 -2.57
CA ASN A 12 -10.02 -9.91 -3.72
C ASN A 12 -8.72 -10.73 -3.68
N LYS A 13 -7.88 -10.56 -2.64
CA LYS A 13 -6.57 -11.22 -2.49
C LYS A 13 -5.67 -11.05 -3.72
N GLN A 14 -5.84 -9.96 -4.46
CA GLN A 14 -4.96 -9.67 -5.59
C GLN A 14 -3.58 -9.30 -5.04
N LYS A 15 -2.53 -9.92 -5.59
CA LYS A 15 -1.15 -9.53 -5.31
C LYS A 15 -0.85 -8.30 -6.15
N VAL A 16 -0.78 -7.15 -5.51
CA VAL A 16 -0.45 -5.88 -6.15
C VAL A 16 0.80 -5.33 -5.48
N ASP A 17 1.76 -4.88 -6.27
CA ASP A 17 2.95 -4.22 -5.75
C ASP A 17 2.59 -2.76 -5.40
N ILE A 18 2.71 -2.45 -4.11
CA ILE A 18 2.37 -1.14 -3.54
C ILE A 18 3.67 -0.41 -3.20
N PHE A 19 3.71 0.88 -3.51
CA PHE A 19 4.87 1.73 -3.30
C PHE A 19 4.51 2.97 -2.49
N TYR A 20 5.50 3.43 -1.72
CA TYR A 20 5.52 4.72 -1.04
C TYR A 20 6.88 5.36 -1.27
N ASN A 21 6.93 6.58 -1.82
CA ASN A 21 8.17 7.26 -2.19
C ASN A 21 9.16 6.37 -2.96
N GLU A 22 8.68 5.72 -4.03
CA GLU A 22 9.48 4.80 -4.89
C GLU A 22 9.97 3.52 -4.21
N ARG A 23 9.67 3.31 -2.92
CA ARG A 23 10.06 2.12 -2.18
C ARG A 23 8.89 1.14 -2.10
N PRO A 24 9.13 -0.17 -2.31
CA PRO A 24 8.10 -1.18 -2.20
C PRO A 24 7.73 -1.39 -0.72
N VAL A 25 6.42 -1.46 -0.46
CA VAL A 25 5.86 -1.55 0.89
C VAL A 25 4.76 -2.60 0.93
N TRP A 26 4.54 -3.16 2.13
CA TRP A 26 3.36 -3.98 2.43
C TRP A 26 2.45 -3.21 3.40
N ILE A 27 1.15 -3.34 3.19
CA ILE A 27 0.15 -2.73 4.08
C ILE A 27 -0.13 -3.72 5.22
N GLN A 28 0.12 -3.30 6.45
CA GLN A 28 -0.16 -4.10 7.64
C GLN A 28 -1.61 -3.92 8.11
N GLU A 29 -2.04 -2.65 8.16
CA GLU A 29 -3.33 -2.25 8.70
C GLU A 29 -3.84 -1.00 7.98
N VAL A 30 -5.16 -0.85 7.87
CA VAL A 30 -5.80 0.31 7.25
C VAL A 30 -6.89 0.81 8.18
N ASN A 31 -6.77 2.07 8.61
CA ASN A 31 -7.69 2.75 9.50
C ASN A 31 -8.17 4.04 8.82
N ASN A 32 -9.39 3.98 8.25
CA ASN A 32 -9.98 5.05 7.43
C ASN A 32 -9.05 5.48 6.29
N ASP A 33 -8.43 6.65 6.41
CA ASP A 33 -7.56 7.25 5.39
C ASP A 33 -6.06 7.04 5.66
N ILE A 34 -5.72 6.40 6.78
CA ILE A 34 -4.35 6.10 7.19
C ILE A 34 -4.07 4.61 7.02
N ALA A 35 -2.97 4.28 6.35
CA ALA A 35 -2.43 2.94 6.26
C ALA A 35 -1.15 2.84 7.09
N LYS A 36 -1.05 1.79 7.90
CA LYS A 36 0.22 1.36 8.48
C LYS A 36 0.95 0.52 7.43
N ILE A 37 2.10 1.01 6.98
CA ILE A 37 2.96 0.33 6.02
C ILE A 37 4.22 -0.18 6.69
N GLY A 38 4.71 -1.33 6.22
CA GLY A 38 6.07 -1.78 6.44
C GLY A 38 6.85 -1.70 5.14
N PHE A 39 8.08 -1.24 5.20
CA PHE A 39 8.97 -1.27 4.04
C PHE A 39 9.51 -2.68 3.83
N ILE A 40 9.72 -3.08 2.57
CA ILE A 40 10.22 -4.43 2.25
C ILE A 40 11.75 -4.51 2.37
N ASP A 41 12.43 -3.39 2.12
CA ASP A 41 13.89 -3.27 2.11
C ASP A 41 14.50 -3.13 3.52
N ASN A 42 13.73 -2.71 4.53
CA ASN A 42 14.18 -2.57 5.91
C ASN A 42 13.05 -2.88 6.92
N PHE A 43 13.38 -2.97 8.21
CA PHE A 43 12.40 -3.18 9.29
C PHE A 43 11.70 -1.88 9.73
N GLU A 44 11.58 -0.89 8.84
CA GLU A 44 10.91 0.38 9.13
C GLU A 44 9.40 0.24 8.94
N GLU A 45 8.64 0.89 9.82
CA GLU A 45 7.19 0.99 9.74
C GLU A 45 6.77 2.45 9.79
N LYS A 46 5.73 2.80 9.04
CA LYS A 46 5.22 4.17 8.99
C LYS A 46 3.70 4.21 8.81
N ASN A 47 3.07 5.19 9.44
CA ASN A 47 1.69 5.55 9.16
C ASN A 47 1.67 6.62 8.05
N VAL A 48 0.97 6.34 6.96
CA VAL A 48 0.90 7.21 5.79
C VAL A 48 -0.54 7.36 5.30
N HIS A 49 -0.83 8.45 4.59
CA HIS A 49 -2.12 8.57 3.94
C HIS A 49 -2.20 7.60 2.77
N ILE A 50 -3.34 6.95 2.60
CA ILE A 50 -3.61 6.03 1.48
C ILE A 50 -3.41 6.71 0.12
N GLU A 51 -3.65 8.01 0.06
CA GLU A 51 -3.48 8.82 -1.14
C GLU A 51 -2.02 8.86 -1.62
N ASP A 52 -1.06 8.79 -0.69
CA ASP A 52 0.38 8.77 -0.97
C ASP A 52 0.87 7.40 -1.48
N LEU A 53 0.06 6.35 -1.32
CA LEU A 53 0.38 5.02 -1.84
C LEU A 53 -0.02 4.92 -3.30
N TYR A 54 0.78 4.22 -4.10
CA TYR A 54 0.44 3.95 -5.49
C TYR A 54 0.87 2.55 -5.89
N GLU A 55 0.14 2.02 -6.88
CA GLU A 55 0.42 0.71 -7.47
C GLU A 55 1.35 0.93 -8.67
N LYS A 56 2.37 0.08 -8.82
CA LYS A 56 3.11 0.02 -10.08
C LYS A 56 2.69 -1.25 -10.80
N ASN A 57 1.82 -1.12 -11.80
CA ASN A 57 1.61 -2.21 -12.74
C ASN A 57 2.88 -2.37 -13.58
N LEU A 58 3.66 -3.40 -13.28
CA LEU A 58 4.86 -3.77 -14.05
C LEU A 58 4.51 -4.40 -15.41
N TYR A 59 3.23 -4.68 -15.66
CA TYR A 59 2.72 -5.27 -16.90
C TYR A 59 1.78 -4.28 -17.60
N ASN A 60 2.36 -3.28 -18.28
CA ASN A 60 1.69 -2.55 -19.37
C ASN A 60 2.49 -2.79 -20.65
#